data_AF-A0A2E5ECG3-F1
#
_entry.id   AF-A0A2E5ECG3-F1
#
_cell.length_a   1.000
_cell.length_b   1.000
_cell.length_c   1.000
_cell.angle_alpha   90.00
_cell.angle_beta   90.00
_cell.angle_gamma   90.00
#
_symmetry.space_group_name_H-M   'P 1'
#
loop_
_entity.id
_entity.type
_entity.pdbx_description
1 polymer ?
#
loop_
_entity_poly.entity_id
_entity_poly.type
_entity_poly.pdbx_seq_one_letter_code
_entity_poly.pdbx_strand_id
1 'polypeptide(L)'
;MNPPTGPHKQPITPLPTRSIILAQILAGAIACGLWILGTLIGGFGADLILPGLLEIGLVIFVTVICTLVITPWTPRPVATWAMILIGSSLVRLILITGLSLLLYSAALMAPKALVISAFLPIATILALETVVIARFLTSLSPVNTTVTDD
;
A
#
# COMPACT_ATOMS: atom_id res chain seq x y z
N MET A 1 5.51 0.23 -46.46
CA MET A 1 5.20 -0.26 -45.11
C MET A 1 6.46 -0.06 -44.28
N ASN A 2 6.57 1.07 -43.59
CA ASN A 2 7.78 1.39 -42.83
C ASN A 2 7.72 0.65 -41.49
N PRO A 3 8.78 -0.07 -41.09
CA PRO A 3 8.84 -0.66 -39.77
C PRO A 3 8.91 0.47 -38.72
N PRO A 4 8.16 0.38 -37.60
CA PRO A 4 8.30 1.33 -36.51
C PRO A 4 9.63 1.06 -35.77
N THR A 5 10.71 1.71 -36.21
CA THR A 5 11.98 1.75 -35.48
C THR A 5 12.11 3.08 -34.75
N GLY A 6 11.47 3.14 -33.59
CA GLY A 6 11.85 4.05 -32.51
C GLY A 6 11.78 3.27 -31.21
N PRO A 7 12.84 3.20 -30.39
CA PRO A 7 12.70 2.63 -29.06
C PRO A 7 11.61 3.43 -28.34
N HIS A 8 10.51 2.77 -27.97
CA HIS A 8 9.48 3.37 -27.13
C HIS A 8 10.16 3.89 -25.87
N LYS A 9 10.53 5.17 -25.87
CA LYS A 9 11.27 5.83 -24.80
C LYS A 9 10.32 5.85 -23.61
N GLN A 10 10.48 4.90 -22.70
CA GLN A 10 9.58 4.79 -21.55
C GLN A 10 9.60 6.12 -20.79
N PRO A 11 8.44 6.70 -20.46
CA PRO A 11 8.40 7.95 -19.73
C PRO A 11 9.09 7.77 -18.38
N ILE A 12 10.16 8.53 -18.16
CA ILE A 12 10.90 8.52 -16.90
C ILE A 12 10.20 9.52 -15.99
N THR A 13 9.50 9.03 -14.98
CA THR A 13 8.71 9.88 -14.07
C THR A 13 8.95 9.48 -12.62
N PRO A 14 9.04 10.44 -11.68
CA PRO A 14 9.02 10.13 -10.25
C PRO A 14 7.60 9.74 -9.83
N LEU A 15 7.47 8.83 -8.86
CA LEU A 15 6.17 8.51 -8.30
C LEU A 15 5.67 9.67 -7.41
N PRO A 16 4.35 9.95 -7.40
CA PRO A 16 3.76 10.98 -6.55
C PRO A 16 3.81 10.54 -5.08
N THR A 17 4.98 10.70 -4.45
CA THR A 17 5.31 10.23 -3.11
C THR A 17 4.31 10.71 -2.06
N ARG A 18 3.91 11.99 -2.14
CA ARG A 18 2.94 12.60 -1.24
C ARG A 18 1.56 11.93 -1.36
N SER A 19 1.14 11.60 -2.57
CA SER A 19 -0.15 10.94 -2.82
C SER A 19 -0.15 9.51 -2.27
N ILE A 20 0.95 8.78 -2.44
CA ILE A 20 1.11 7.41 -1.94
C ILE A 20 1.10 7.39 -0.41
N ILE A 21 1.87 8.27 0.25
CA ILE A 21 1.90 8.35 1.72
C ILE A 21 0.52 8.76 2.26
N LEU A 22 -0.15 9.73 1.66
CA LEU A 22 -1.51 10.12 2.06
C LEU A 22 -2.50 8.95 1.90
N ALA A 23 -2.39 8.19 0.83
CA ALA A 23 -3.22 7.01 0.61
C ALA A 23 -2.97 5.92 1.66
N GLN A 24 -1.72 5.71 2.10
CA GLN A 24 -1.38 4.77 3.16
C GLN A 24 -1.93 5.21 4.53
N ILE A 25 -1.84 6.51 4.85
CA ILE A 25 -2.40 7.06 6.09
C ILE A 25 -3.93 6.95 6.06
N LEU A 26 -4.58 7.27 4.93
CA LEU A 26 -6.02 7.16 4.77
C LEU A 26 -6.49 5.70 4.86
N ALA A 27 -5.77 4.78 4.23
CA ALA A 27 -6.01 3.34 4.36
C ALA A 27 -5.95 2.89 5.82
N GLY A 28 -4.93 3.35 6.53
CA GLY A 28 -4.77 3.11 7.96
C GLY A 28 -5.94 3.62 8.80
N ALA A 29 -6.41 4.83 8.53
CA ALA A 29 -7.57 5.40 9.22
C ALA A 29 -8.85 4.60 8.94
N ILE A 30 -9.06 4.18 7.70
CA ILE A 30 -10.19 3.31 7.32
C ILE A 30 -10.09 1.96 8.03
N ALA A 31 -8.91 1.35 8.08
CA ALA A 31 -8.68 0.09 8.78
C ALA A 31 -8.94 0.21 10.29
N CYS A 32 -8.50 1.30 10.92
CA CYS A 32 -8.83 1.59 12.33
C CYS A 32 -10.34 1.71 12.54
N GLY A 33 -11.04 2.45 11.68
CA GLY A 33 -12.50 2.61 11.76
C GLY A 33 -13.23 1.27 11.62
N LEU A 34 -12.84 0.46 10.63
CA LEU A 34 -13.40 -0.88 10.41
C LEU A 34 -13.11 -1.83 11.58
N TRP A 35 -11.91 -1.76 12.17
CA TRP A 35 -11.55 -2.57 13.33
C TRP A 35 -12.37 -2.21 14.57
N ILE A 36 -12.47 -0.91 14.89
CA ILE A 36 -13.29 -0.43 16.02
C ILE A 36 -14.75 -0.82 15.82
N LEU A 37 -15.30 -0.63 14.61
CA LEU A 37 -16.67 -0.99 14.33
C LEU A 37 -16.90 -2.51 14.42
N GLY A 38 -15.99 -3.32 13.87
CA GLY A 38 -16.07 -4.77 13.91
C GLY A 38 -15.96 -5.34 15.33
N THR A 39 -15.10 -4.74 16.16
CA THR A 39 -14.95 -5.14 17.56
C THR A 39 -16.18 -4.78 18.41
N LEU A 40 -16.76 -3.59 18.19
CA LEU A 40 -18.00 -3.16 18.85
C LEU A 40 -19.20 -4.03 18.47
N ILE A 41 -19.40 -4.29 17.17
CA ILE A 41 -20.52 -5.13 16.70
C ILE A 41 -20.33 -6.59 17.15
N GLY A 42 -19.10 -7.09 17.17
CA GLY A 42 -18.78 -8.44 17.59
C GLY A 42 -18.89 -8.67 19.11
N GLY A 43 -19.13 -7.62 19.91
CA GLY A 43 -19.17 -7.72 21.37
C GLY A 43 -17.84 -8.12 21.99
N PHE A 44 -16.73 -7.90 21.28
CA PHE A 44 -15.40 -8.21 21.78
C PHE A 44 -14.99 -7.13 22.79
N GLY A 45 -14.61 -7.55 24.01
CA GLY A 45 -14.23 -6.63 25.08
C GLY A 45 -13.07 -5.70 24.71
N ALA A 46 -12.91 -4.61 25.47
CA ALA A 46 -11.89 -3.58 25.25
C ALA A 46 -10.46 -4.13 25.19
N ASP A 47 -10.22 -5.30 25.81
CA ASP A 47 -8.95 -6.03 25.79
C ASP A 47 -8.49 -6.44 24.39
N LEU A 48 -9.39 -6.56 23.41
CA LEU A 48 -9.08 -6.93 22.02
C LEU A 48 -8.92 -5.70 21.10
N ILE A 49 -9.44 -4.54 21.51
CA ILE A 49 -9.38 -3.31 20.71
C ILE A 49 -7.96 -2.78 20.68
N LEU A 50 -7.32 -2.65 21.85
CA LEU A 50 -6.01 -2.04 21.98
C LEU A 50 -4.90 -2.82 21.25
N PRO A 51 -4.81 -4.18 21.35
CA PRO A 51 -3.84 -4.97 20.59
C PRO A 51 -3.98 -4.81 19.08
N GLY A 52 -5.20 -4.86 18.56
CA GLY A 52 -5.45 -4.74 17.13
C GLY A 52 -5.14 -3.34 16.60
N LEU A 53 -5.42 -2.29 17.39
CA LEU A 53 -5.05 -0.92 17.02
C LEU A 53 -3.53 -0.73 16.94
N LEU A 54 -2.80 -1.34 17.88
CA LEU A 54 -1.34 -1.30 17.94
C LEU A 54 -0.73 -2.00 16.73
N GLU A 55 -1.28 -3.15 16.34
CA GLU A 55 -0.85 -3.85 15.13
C GLU A 55 -1.18 -3.07 13.86
N ILE A 56 -2.36 -2.45 13.75
CA ILE A 56 -2.69 -1.58 12.60
C ILE A 56 -1.68 -0.43 12.51
N GLY A 57 -1.34 0.19 13.65
CA GLY A 57 -0.29 1.22 13.71
C GLY A 57 1.08 0.72 13.25
N LEU A 58 1.46 -0.49 13.68
CA LEU A 58 2.70 -1.14 13.27
C LEU A 58 2.74 -1.41 11.76
N VAL A 59 1.65 -1.91 11.19
CA VAL A 59 1.53 -2.17 9.74
C VAL A 59 1.69 -0.86 8.96
N ILE A 60 0.96 0.19 9.34
CA ILE A 60 1.06 1.51 8.69
C ILE A 60 2.51 2.00 8.76
N PHE A 61 3.15 1.92 9.92
CA PHE A 61 4.53 2.35 10.09
C PHE A 61 5.50 1.60 9.17
N VAL A 62 5.41 0.27 9.11
CA VAL A 62 6.24 -0.56 8.21
C VAL A 62 5.99 -0.20 6.75
N THR A 63 4.72 -0.07 6.34
CA THR A 63 4.40 0.28 4.95
C THR A 63 4.94 1.64 4.54
N VAL A 64 4.85 2.66 5.40
CA VAL A 64 5.41 3.99 5.16
C VAL A 64 6.95 3.92 5.05
N ILE A 65 7.63 3.22 5.97
CA ILE A 65 9.08 3.05 5.90
C ILE A 65 9.50 2.35 4.62
N CYS A 66 8.88 1.21 4.27
CA CYS A 66 9.18 0.51 3.03
C CYS A 66 8.99 1.42 1.81
N THR A 67 7.97 2.27 1.82
CA THR A 67 7.74 3.26 0.76
C THR A 67 8.86 4.28 0.68
N LEU A 68 9.36 4.77 1.82
CA LEU A 68 10.48 5.72 1.85
C LEU A 68 11.79 5.08 1.40
N VAL A 69 12.05 3.82 1.77
CA VAL A 69 13.26 3.06 1.40
C VAL A 69 13.37 2.86 -0.12
N ILE A 70 12.23 2.75 -0.80
CA ILE A 70 12.17 2.66 -2.26
C ILE A 70 12.63 3.96 -2.96
N THR A 71 12.76 5.07 -2.23
CA THR A 71 13.11 6.39 -2.78
C THR A 71 12.19 6.80 -3.94
N PRO A 72 10.87 6.94 -3.70
CA PRO A 72 9.86 7.21 -4.73
C PRO A 72 10.06 8.54 -5.47
N TRP A 73 10.87 9.45 -4.91
CA TRP A 73 11.30 10.71 -5.51
C TRP A 73 12.36 10.55 -6.61
N THR A 74 12.99 9.39 -6.75
CA THR A 74 14.01 9.16 -7.79
C THR A 74 13.34 8.84 -9.12
N PRO A 75 13.60 9.59 -10.21
CA PRO A 75 12.98 9.33 -11.51
C PRO A 75 13.46 7.99 -12.09
N ARG A 76 12.51 7.10 -12.42
CA ARG A 76 12.78 5.76 -12.98
C ARG A 76 11.82 5.44 -14.12
N PRO A 77 12.18 4.49 -15.03
CA PRO A 77 11.26 4.01 -16.06
C PRO A 77 10.02 3.35 -15.46
N VAL A 78 8.86 3.52 -16.09
CA VAL A 78 7.58 2.94 -15.62
C VAL A 78 7.65 1.42 -15.41
N ALA A 79 8.34 0.68 -16.28
CA ALA A 79 8.49 -0.77 -16.12
C ALA A 79 9.28 -1.14 -14.85
N THR A 80 10.26 -0.32 -14.47
CA THR A 80 11.04 -0.50 -13.24
C THR A 80 10.19 -0.26 -12.00
N TRP A 81 9.26 0.70 -12.05
CA TRP A 81 8.34 0.96 -10.93
C TRP A 81 7.47 -0.25 -10.61
N ALA A 82 6.93 -0.94 -11.61
CA ALA A 82 6.12 -2.14 -11.39
C ALA A 82 6.91 -3.22 -10.63
N MET A 83 8.16 -3.51 -11.04
CA MET A 83 9.03 -4.47 -10.34
C MET A 83 9.32 -4.05 -8.89
N ILE A 84 9.65 -2.78 -8.68
CA ILE A 84 9.97 -2.24 -7.35
C ILE A 84 8.75 -2.32 -6.44
N LEU A 85 7.55 -1.99 -6.93
CA LEU A 85 6.32 -2.03 -6.16
C LEU A 85 5.95 -3.47 -5.78
N ILE A 86 6.07 -4.42 -6.71
CA ILE A 86 5.85 -5.85 -6.44
C ILE A 86 6.85 -6.35 -5.39
N GLY A 87 8.15 -6.07 -5.60
CA GLY A 87 9.20 -6.46 -4.66
C GLY A 87 8.98 -5.87 -3.27
N SER A 88 8.59 -4.59 -3.20
CA SER A 88 8.28 -3.95 -1.92
C SER A 88 7.04 -4.52 -1.23
N SER A 89 6.02 -4.92 -2.00
CA SER A 89 4.83 -5.55 -1.46
C SER A 89 5.15 -6.90 -0.83
N LEU A 90 6.01 -7.69 -1.47
CA LEU A 90 6.52 -8.95 -0.92
C LEU A 90 7.33 -8.71 0.36
N VAL A 91 8.22 -7.73 0.37
CA VAL A 91 9.01 -7.37 1.56
C VAL A 91 8.09 -6.92 2.70
N ARG A 92 7.10 -6.08 2.43
CA ARG A 92 6.10 -5.65 3.42
C ARG A 92 5.34 -6.84 3.98
N LEU A 93 4.90 -7.79 3.15
CA LEU A 93 4.22 -9.01 3.61
C LEU A 93 5.09 -9.84 4.55
N ILE A 94 6.37 -10.04 4.21
CA ILE A 94 7.31 -10.78 5.05
C ILE A 94 7.56 -10.05 6.37
N LEU A 95 7.82 -8.75 6.33
CA LEU A 95 8.08 -7.95 7.52
C LEU A 95 6.88 -7.89 8.44
N ILE A 96 5.68 -7.66 7.91
CA ILE A 96 4.45 -7.63 8.71
C ILE A 96 4.18 -8.99 9.31
N THR A 97 4.28 -10.07 8.54
CA THR A 97 4.09 -11.43 9.07
C THR A 97 5.09 -11.76 10.18
N GLY A 98 6.36 -11.41 9.99
CA GLY A 98 7.41 -11.59 10.99
C GLY A 98 7.18 -10.75 12.24
N LEU A 99 6.74 -9.50 12.08
CA LEU A 99 6.41 -8.60 13.19
C LEU A 99 5.16 -9.05 13.96
N SER A 100 4.12 -9.53 13.27
CA SER A 100 2.94 -10.13 13.90
C SER A 100 3.32 -11.39 14.68
N LEU A 101 4.17 -12.27 14.13
CA LEU A 101 4.71 -13.42 14.86
C LEU A 101 5.53 -12.99 16.09
N LEU A 102 6.32 -11.93 15.97
CA LEU A 102 7.10 -11.38 17.07
C LEU A 102 6.18 -10.81 18.16
N LEU A 103 5.14 -10.04 17.79
CA LEU A 103 4.14 -9.53 18.72
C LEU A 103 3.38 -10.67 19.42
N TYR A 104 2.99 -11.69 18.67
CA TYR A 104 2.36 -12.88 19.22
C TYR A 104 3.26 -13.54 20.27
N SER A 105 4.53 -13.76 19.94
CA SER A 105 5.49 -14.42 20.84
C SER A 105 5.87 -13.54 22.04
N ALA A 106 5.96 -12.23 21.88
CA ALA A 106 6.43 -11.31 22.92
C ALA A 106 5.32 -10.88 23.87
N ALA A 107 4.09 -10.69 23.36
CA ALA A 107 2.99 -10.12 24.13
C ALA A 107 1.92 -11.16 24.54
N LEU A 108 2.08 -12.44 24.18
CA LEU A 108 1.11 -13.52 24.43
C LEU A 108 -0.33 -13.14 24.01
N MET A 109 -0.44 -12.30 22.98
CA MET A 109 -1.71 -11.77 22.51
C MET A 109 -2.54 -12.84 21.81
N ALA A 110 -3.86 -12.69 21.84
CA ALA A 110 -4.78 -13.64 21.22
C ALA A 110 -4.52 -13.75 19.69
N PRO A 111 -4.14 -14.93 19.17
CA PRO A 111 -3.67 -15.07 17.78
C PRO A 111 -4.76 -14.74 16.75
N LYS A 112 -6.03 -14.97 17.10
CA LYS A 112 -7.18 -14.62 16.26
C LYS A 112 -7.35 -13.13 16.01
N ALA A 113 -7.00 -12.30 16.99
CA ALA A 113 -7.11 -10.85 16.85
C ALA A 113 -6.02 -10.38 15.90
N LEU A 114 -4.78 -10.82 16.17
CA LEU A 114 -3.59 -10.41 15.43
C LEU A 114 -3.71 -10.67 13.92
N VAL A 115 -4.12 -11.88 13.53
CA VAL A 115 -4.22 -12.21 12.11
C VAL A 115 -5.26 -11.31 11.42
N ILE A 116 -6.43 -11.11 12.02
CA ILE A 116 -7.50 -10.31 11.41
C ILE A 116 -7.11 -8.82 11.35
N SER A 117 -6.49 -8.28 12.41
CA SER A 117 -6.02 -6.89 12.44
C SER A 117 -4.81 -6.63 11.55
N ALA A 118 -3.99 -7.63 11.20
CA ALA A 118 -2.92 -7.49 10.22
C ALA A 118 -3.44 -7.48 8.77
N PHE A 119 -4.37 -8.38 8.45
CA PHE A 119 -4.88 -8.54 7.08
C PHE A 119 -5.67 -7.33 6.60
N LEU A 120 -6.48 -6.73 7.48
CA LEU A 120 -7.33 -5.58 7.17
C LEU A 120 -6.56 -4.33 6.67
N PRO A 121 -5.54 -3.82 7.37
CA PRO A 121 -4.72 -2.71 6.90
C PRO A 121 -3.90 -3.08 5.66
N ILE A 122 -3.37 -4.30 5.54
CA ILE A 122 -2.65 -4.72 4.33
C ILE A 122 -3.55 -4.64 3.10
N ALA A 123 -4.76 -5.20 3.18
CA ALA A 123 -5.69 -5.23 2.05
C ALA A 123 -6.12 -3.81 1.65
N THR A 124 -6.45 -2.96 2.62
CA THR A 124 -6.86 -1.57 2.37
C THR A 124 -5.72 -0.72 1.81
N ILE A 125 -4.49 -0.88 2.31
CA ILE A 125 -3.30 -0.19 1.81
C ILE A 125 -3.01 -0.61 0.36
N LEU A 126 -3.01 -1.91 0.07
CA LEU A 126 -2.74 -2.41 -1.28
C LEU A 126 -3.81 -1.95 -2.27
N ALA A 127 -5.09 -1.97 -1.89
CA ALA A 127 -6.16 -1.49 -2.75
C ALA A 127 -6.00 0.00 -3.08
N LEU A 128 -5.76 0.85 -2.08
CA LEU A 128 -5.61 2.30 -2.29
C LEU A 128 -4.33 2.65 -3.04
N GLU A 129 -3.22 2.00 -2.74
CA GLU A 129 -1.95 2.17 -3.46
C GLU A 129 -2.11 1.78 -4.94
N THR A 130 -2.79 0.67 -5.22
CA THR A 130 -3.11 0.24 -6.59
C THR A 130 -3.96 1.27 -7.33
N VAL A 131 -5.00 1.83 -6.69
CA VAL A 131 -5.86 2.86 -7.29
C VAL A 131 -5.07 4.14 -7.60
N VAL A 132 -4.23 4.61 -6.67
CA VAL A 132 -3.42 5.81 -6.86
C VAL A 132 -2.42 5.64 -8.00
N ILE A 133 -1.76 4.48 -8.06
CA ILE A 133 -0.78 4.18 -9.11
C ILE A 133 -1.48 4.00 -10.45
N ALA A 134 -2.62 3.30 -10.50
CA ALA A 134 -3.41 3.16 -11.72
C ALA A 134 -3.83 4.53 -12.27
N ARG A 135 -4.36 5.43 -11.42
CA ARG A 135 -4.72 6.80 -11.81
C ARG A 135 -3.52 7.61 -12.32
N PHE A 136 -2.36 7.43 -11.70
CA PHE A 136 -1.12 8.08 -12.14
C PHE A 136 -0.68 7.55 -13.52
N LEU A 137 -0.68 6.24 -13.72
CA LEU A 137 -0.31 5.63 -15.01
C LEU A 137 -1.29 6.00 -16.13
N THR A 138 -2.60 6.07 -15.85
CA THR A 138 -3.58 6.52 -16.85
C THR A 138 -3.39 7.99 -17.21
N SER A 139 -2.99 8.84 -16.24
CA SER A 139 -2.69 10.26 -16.52
C SER A 139 -1.43 10.46 -17.39
N LEU A 140 -0.55 9.46 -17.46
CA LEU A 140 0.65 9.47 -18.31
C LEU A 140 0.43 8.81 -19.68
N SER A 141 -0.71 8.15 -19.90
CA SER A 141 -1.02 7.49 -21.17
C SER A 141 -1.48 8.53 -22.20
N PRO A 142 -0.89 8.59 -23.41
CA PRO A 142 -1.19 9.62 -24.43
C PRO A 142 -2.57 9.47 -25.12
N VAL A 143 -3.51 8.72 -24.54
CA VAL A 143 -4.89 8.53 -25.05
C VAL A 143 -5.78 9.73 -24.69
N ASN A 144 -5.24 10.95 -24.72
CA ASN A 144 -6.02 12.18 -24.50
C ASN A 144 -5.64 13.34 -25.43
N THR A 145 -4.95 13.07 -26.55
CA THR A 145 -4.55 14.12 -27.51
C THR A 145 -5.03 13.87 -28.95
N THR A 146 -6.13 13.15 -29.18
CA THR A 146 -6.68 12.97 -30.55
C THR A 146 -8.19 13.14 -30.65
N VAL A 147 -8.81 13.99 -29.82
CA VAL A 147 -10.19 14.44 -30.04
C VAL A 147 -10.25 15.95 -29.85
N THR A 148 -9.58 16.69 -30.73
CA THR A 148 -9.76 18.13 -30.97
C THR A 148 -8.84 18.52 -32.12
N ASP A 149 -9.22 18.14 -33.33
CA ASP A 149 -8.84 18.82 -34.56
C ASP A 149 -9.94 18.45 -35.58
N ASP A 150 -11.05 19.18 -35.48
CA ASP A 150 -12.04 19.39 -36.55
C ASP A 150 -11.63 20.64 -37.34
#